data_AF-A0A938UPT8-F1
#
_entry.id   AF-A0A938UPT8-F1
#
_cell.length_a   1.000
_cell.length_b   1.000
_cell.length_c   1.000
_cell.angle_alpha   90.00
_cell.angle_beta   90.00
_cell.angle_gamma   90.00
#
_symmetry.space_group_name_H-M   'P 1'
#
loop_
_entity.id
_entity.type
_entity.pdbx_description
1 polymer ?
#
loop_
_entity_poly.entity_id
_entity_poly.type
_entity_poly.pdbx_seq_one_letter_code
_entity_poly.pdbx_strand_id
1 'polypeptide(L)'
;GIRVARDGELHPLRLGDSDAILPGDFVVAIGNPFGLDHTVTLGIVSAKGRELGQGPYDDYIQTDAAINPGNSGGPLLDLSGAVIGVNTAVNPQANTIGFAVPINLAKDILPQLRESGSVTRGWIGVSVQAVTPELAKALALSGTDGALVAQVMPDGPAARAGLERGDVIRSLGGKPIRKLSDLSRAVAATPVGTPVEVELLRDGAPLRVEITVDKLAEAGASGGQESTSGGAASLGMRIEDLDDALRERLGLGDRTGVVVVDVDPEGPAASAGIEPGDVVLEADRKPVASAAELEARIRGGGERLLLLVRRGGSTLFIAVSR
;
A
#
# COMPACT_ATOMS: atom_id res chain seq x y z
N GLY A 1 -25.85 -2.42 -2.69
CA GLY A 1 -25.91 -3.33 -1.53
C GLY A 1 -26.94 -4.44 -1.74
N ILE A 2 -26.92 -5.50 -0.94
CA ILE A 2 -27.89 -6.62 -1.00
C ILE A 2 -29.02 -6.38 0.01
N ARG A 3 -30.27 -6.64 -0.37
CA ARG A 3 -31.44 -6.62 0.52
C ARG A 3 -32.24 -7.90 0.33
N VAL A 4 -32.40 -8.67 1.40
CA VAL A 4 -33.25 -9.87 1.41
C VAL A 4 -34.70 -9.44 1.63
N ALA A 5 -35.60 -9.84 0.74
CA ALA A 5 -37.05 -9.75 0.97
C ALA A 5 -37.50 -11.03 1.69
N ARG A 6 -38.18 -10.89 2.84
CA ARG A 6 -38.71 -12.02 3.61
C ARG A 6 -39.91 -11.56 4.43
N ASP A 7 -40.96 -12.36 4.46
CA ASP A 7 -42.23 -12.06 5.14
C ASP A 7 -42.24 -12.46 6.64
N GLY A 8 -41.06 -12.65 7.24
CA GLY A 8 -40.90 -13.11 8.61
C GLY A 8 -39.72 -12.43 9.32
N GLU A 9 -39.74 -12.46 10.64
CA GLU A 9 -38.73 -11.80 11.47
C GLU A 9 -37.31 -12.33 11.17
N LEU A 10 -36.35 -11.40 11.16
CA LEU A 10 -34.92 -11.69 11.06
C LEU A 10 -34.27 -11.32 12.39
N HIS A 11 -33.45 -12.21 12.92
CA HIS A 11 -32.65 -11.94 14.11
C HIS A 11 -31.22 -11.53 13.69
N PRO A 12 -30.90 -10.23 13.66
CA PRO A 12 -29.57 -9.77 13.28
C PRO A 12 -28.55 -10.08 14.39
N LEU A 13 -27.33 -10.45 14.00
CA LEU A 13 -26.22 -10.54 14.92
C LEU A 13 -25.81 -9.13 15.42
N ARG A 14 -25.43 -9.04 16.70
CA ARG A 14 -24.87 -7.81 17.28
C ARG A 14 -23.49 -7.56 16.67
N LEU A 15 -23.23 -6.34 16.20
CA LEU A 15 -21.88 -5.96 15.74
C LEU A 15 -21.04 -5.57 16.96
N GLY A 16 -19.98 -6.34 17.23
CA GLY A 16 -19.00 -6.12 18.30
C GLY A 16 -17.98 -5.04 17.94
N ASP A 17 -16.87 -4.98 18.66
CA ASP A 17 -15.79 -4.01 18.41
C ASP A 17 -14.51 -4.73 18.00
N SER A 18 -14.06 -4.53 16.76
CA SER A 18 -12.84 -5.14 16.23
C SER A 18 -11.56 -4.50 16.75
N ASP A 19 -11.62 -3.31 17.35
CA ASP A 19 -10.44 -2.65 17.90
C ASP A 19 -10.13 -3.18 19.31
N ALA A 20 -11.17 -3.56 20.06
CA ALA A 20 -11.08 -4.16 21.39
C ALA A 20 -10.56 -5.62 21.41
N ILE A 21 -10.74 -6.41 20.34
CA ILE A 21 -10.26 -7.81 20.29
C ILE A 21 -8.72 -7.85 20.29
N LEU A 22 -8.12 -8.85 20.94
CA LEU A 22 -6.67 -9.01 21.08
C LEU A 22 -6.18 -10.37 20.53
N PRO A 23 -4.91 -10.47 20.08
CA PRO A 23 -4.30 -11.76 19.80
C PRO A 23 -4.35 -12.68 21.02
N GLY A 24 -4.83 -13.92 20.81
CA GLY A 24 -5.12 -14.89 21.86
C GLY A 24 -6.60 -15.00 22.25
N ASP A 25 -7.44 -14.02 21.91
CA ASP A 25 -8.88 -14.10 22.18
C ASP A 25 -9.55 -15.19 21.32
N PHE A 26 -10.40 -16.01 21.93
CA PHE A 26 -11.16 -17.04 21.23
C PHE A 26 -12.21 -16.43 20.29
N VAL A 27 -12.28 -17.00 19.08
CA VAL A 27 -13.22 -16.59 18.03
C VAL A 27 -13.91 -17.80 17.38
N VAL A 28 -15.15 -17.59 16.95
CA VAL A 28 -15.97 -18.59 16.28
C VAL A 28 -16.28 -18.11 14.87
N ALA A 29 -15.87 -18.88 13.86
CA ALA A 29 -16.21 -18.62 12.46
C ALA A 29 -17.43 -19.46 12.05
N ILE A 30 -18.36 -18.84 11.31
CA ILE A 30 -19.56 -19.50 10.79
C ILE A 30 -19.64 -19.30 9.27
N GLY A 31 -20.01 -20.34 8.53
CA GLY A 31 -20.14 -20.29 7.07
C GLY A 31 -20.84 -21.50 6.47
N ASN A 32 -20.78 -21.62 5.14
CA ASN A 32 -21.24 -22.80 4.40
C ASN A 32 -20.11 -23.35 3.51
N PRO A 33 -19.04 -23.92 4.11
CA PRO A 33 -17.89 -24.41 3.37
C PRO A 33 -18.30 -25.61 2.52
N PHE A 34 -17.91 -25.59 1.25
CA PHE A 34 -18.22 -26.64 0.26
C PHE A 34 -19.71 -27.00 0.09
N GLY A 35 -20.65 -26.17 0.57
CA GLY A 35 -22.09 -26.43 0.48
C GLY A 35 -22.61 -27.49 1.46
N LEU A 36 -21.90 -27.73 2.58
CA LEU A 36 -22.26 -28.73 3.60
C LEU A 36 -23.28 -28.26 4.64
N ASP A 37 -23.81 -27.05 4.49
CA ASP A 37 -24.70 -26.30 5.38
C ASP A 37 -24.14 -25.98 6.77
N HIS A 38 -24.16 -24.68 7.10
CA HIS A 38 -23.97 -24.12 8.45
C HIS A 38 -22.87 -24.76 9.31
N THR A 39 -21.63 -24.72 8.82
CA THR A 39 -20.46 -25.16 9.60
C THR A 39 -20.01 -24.07 10.58
N VAL A 40 -19.61 -24.49 11.78
CA VAL A 40 -19.07 -23.66 12.85
C VAL A 40 -17.67 -24.16 13.21
N THR A 41 -16.69 -23.27 13.29
CA THR A 41 -15.30 -23.60 13.68
C THR A 41 -14.81 -22.66 14.77
N LEU A 42 -14.01 -23.18 15.70
CA LEU A 42 -13.42 -22.44 16.82
C LEU A 42 -11.91 -22.24 16.55
N GLY A 43 -11.39 -21.09 16.94
CA GLY A 43 -9.96 -20.79 17.00
C GLY A 43 -9.71 -19.58 17.89
N ILE A 44 -8.58 -18.91 17.67
CA ILE A 44 -8.20 -17.66 18.31
C ILE A 44 -7.89 -16.58 17.27
N VAL A 45 -7.84 -15.32 17.69
CA VAL A 45 -7.15 -14.27 16.92
C VAL A 45 -5.65 -14.56 16.99
N SER A 46 -5.04 -14.88 15.85
CA SER A 46 -3.60 -15.11 15.76
C SER A 46 -2.80 -13.82 15.62
N ALA A 47 -3.37 -12.82 14.93
CA ALA A 47 -2.78 -11.49 14.71
C ALA A 47 -3.84 -10.47 14.26
N LYS A 48 -3.50 -9.18 14.30
CA LYS A 48 -4.32 -8.07 13.76
C LYS A 48 -3.49 -7.23 12.78
N GLY A 49 -4.18 -6.50 11.91
CA GLY A 49 -3.56 -5.54 10.98
C GLY A 49 -2.65 -6.20 9.94
N ARG A 50 -3.04 -7.37 9.45
CA ARG A 50 -2.34 -8.05 8.35
C ARG A 50 -2.62 -7.34 7.03
N GLU A 51 -1.54 -7.01 6.34
CA GLU A 51 -1.54 -6.49 4.97
C GLU A 51 -1.27 -7.67 4.02
N LEU A 52 -2.16 -7.91 3.05
CA LEU A 52 -2.15 -9.10 2.16
C LEU A 52 -1.89 -8.74 0.70
N GLY A 53 -1.66 -7.46 0.39
CA GLY A 53 -1.53 -6.94 -0.97
C GLY A 53 -2.83 -6.96 -1.78
N GLN A 54 -4.00 -7.16 -1.14
CA GLN A 54 -5.30 -7.23 -1.84
C GLN A 54 -5.95 -5.85 -2.03
N GLY A 55 -5.50 -4.83 -1.30
CA GLY A 55 -5.89 -3.45 -1.53
C GLY A 55 -5.21 -2.45 -0.59
N PRO A 56 -5.43 -1.15 -0.81
CA PRO A 56 -4.85 -0.09 0.05
C PRO A 56 -5.44 -0.06 1.47
N TYR A 57 -6.49 -0.85 1.76
CA TYR A 57 -7.20 -0.90 3.04
C TYR A 57 -7.02 -2.22 3.79
N ASP A 58 -6.00 -3.00 3.43
CA ASP A 58 -5.74 -4.27 4.10
C ASP A 58 -5.43 -4.04 5.59
N ASP A 59 -6.23 -4.66 6.44
CA ASP A 59 -6.13 -4.53 7.90
C ASP A 59 -6.68 -5.80 8.57
N TYR A 60 -6.40 -6.96 7.98
CA TYR A 60 -7.10 -8.20 8.29
C TYR A 60 -6.82 -8.69 9.70
N ILE A 61 -7.87 -9.23 10.34
CA ILE A 61 -7.77 -10.09 11.52
C ILE A 61 -7.36 -11.48 11.01
N GLN A 62 -6.25 -11.99 11.53
CA GLN A 62 -5.81 -13.37 11.27
C GLN A 62 -6.38 -14.29 12.34
N THR A 63 -6.87 -15.47 11.93
CA THR A 63 -7.32 -16.53 12.84
C THR A 63 -6.85 -17.91 12.37
N ASP A 64 -6.70 -18.83 13.31
CA ASP A 64 -6.49 -20.26 13.07
C ASP A 64 -7.80 -21.07 13.09
N ALA A 65 -8.95 -20.42 13.37
CA ALA A 65 -10.27 -21.00 13.14
C ALA A 65 -10.36 -21.44 11.67
N ALA A 66 -10.77 -22.67 11.42
CA ALA A 66 -10.74 -23.23 10.07
C ALA A 66 -11.70 -22.46 9.13
N ILE A 67 -11.12 -21.64 8.25
CA ILE A 67 -11.78 -20.95 7.15
C ILE A 67 -11.53 -21.73 5.87
N ASN A 68 -12.58 -21.95 5.07
CA ASN A 68 -12.52 -22.65 3.79
C ASN A 68 -13.39 -21.93 2.74
N PRO A 69 -13.22 -22.19 1.43
CA PRO A 69 -14.13 -21.71 0.39
C PRO A 69 -15.60 -22.02 0.73
N GLY A 70 -16.43 -20.98 0.80
CA GLY A 70 -17.81 -21.04 1.30
C GLY A 70 -18.02 -20.44 2.70
N ASN A 71 -16.94 -20.13 3.44
CA ASN A 71 -17.02 -19.27 4.64
C ASN A 71 -16.98 -17.77 4.31
N SER A 72 -16.53 -17.38 3.12
CA SER A 72 -16.44 -15.98 2.69
C SER A 72 -17.80 -15.27 2.77
N GLY A 73 -17.83 -14.10 3.41
CA GLY A 73 -19.05 -13.35 3.74
C GLY A 73 -19.74 -13.78 5.05
N GLY A 74 -19.35 -14.91 5.64
CA GLY A 74 -19.80 -15.35 6.96
C GLY A 74 -19.14 -14.58 8.11
N PRO A 75 -19.74 -14.57 9.32
CA PRO A 75 -19.21 -13.82 10.45
C PRO A 75 -18.04 -14.54 11.14
N LEU A 76 -17.13 -13.73 11.69
CA LEU A 76 -16.21 -14.11 12.76
C LEU A 76 -16.71 -13.46 14.06
N LEU A 77 -17.02 -14.28 15.05
CA LEU A 77 -17.65 -13.89 16.32
C LEU A 77 -16.67 -13.95 17.49
N ASP A 78 -16.84 -13.08 18.47
CA ASP A 78 -16.30 -13.29 19.82
C ASP A 78 -17.15 -14.30 20.63
N LEU A 79 -16.66 -14.70 21.80
CA LEU A 79 -17.40 -15.60 22.71
C LEU A 79 -18.71 -15.00 23.29
N SER A 80 -18.97 -13.70 23.11
CA SER A 80 -20.25 -13.07 23.45
C SER A 80 -21.30 -13.19 22.33
N GLY A 81 -20.92 -13.78 21.18
CA GLY A 81 -21.72 -13.87 19.98
C GLY A 81 -21.79 -12.57 19.18
N ALA A 82 -20.92 -11.59 19.46
CA ALA A 82 -20.85 -10.36 18.69
C ALA A 82 -19.89 -10.51 17.49
N VAL A 83 -20.27 -9.97 16.34
CA VAL A 83 -19.44 -10.01 15.13
C VAL A 83 -18.24 -9.10 15.31
N ILE A 84 -17.03 -9.64 15.25
CA ILE A 84 -15.77 -8.88 15.26
C ILE A 84 -15.09 -8.83 13.89
N GLY A 85 -15.53 -9.64 12.93
CA GLY A 85 -15.12 -9.53 11.53
C GLY A 85 -15.98 -10.30 10.54
N VAL A 86 -15.67 -10.15 9.26
CA VAL A 86 -16.29 -10.89 8.14
C VAL A 86 -15.23 -11.75 7.47
N ASN A 87 -15.42 -13.07 7.53
CA ASN A 87 -14.53 -14.05 6.90
C ASN A 87 -14.40 -13.73 5.41
N THR A 88 -13.18 -13.61 4.90
CA THR A 88 -12.94 -13.08 3.55
C THR A 88 -12.04 -14.00 2.75
N ALA A 89 -10.84 -14.27 3.26
CA ALA A 89 -9.79 -14.99 2.55
C ALA A 89 -9.12 -16.05 3.43
N VAL A 90 -8.31 -16.90 2.79
CA VAL A 90 -7.44 -17.91 3.39
C VAL A 90 -6.07 -17.81 2.75
N ASN A 91 -5.02 -18.23 3.44
CA ASN A 91 -3.77 -18.55 2.74
C ASN A 91 -3.94 -19.95 2.06
N PRO A 92 -3.96 -20.05 0.72
CA PRO A 92 -4.16 -21.33 0.03
C PRO A 92 -2.99 -22.32 0.24
N GLN A 93 -1.85 -21.87 0.77
CA GLN A 93 -0.70 -22.70 1.11
C GLN A 93 -0.69 -23.11 2.60
N ALA A 94 -1.59 -22.57 3.45
CA ALA A 94 -1.62 -22.83 4.88
C ALA A 94 -3.06 -22.93 5.42
N ASN A 95 -3.54 -24.16 5.60
CA ASN A 95 -4.90 -24.51 6.04
C ASN A 95 -5.31 -23.97 7.43
N THR A 96 -4.37 -23.42 8.20
CA THR A 96 -4.55 -22.84 9.55
C THR A 96 -4.39 -21.32 9.56
N ILE A 97 -4.48 -20.65 8.41
CA ILE A 97 -4.38 -19.19 8.31
C ILE A 97 -5.59 -18.65 7.54
N GLY A 98 -6.62 -18.28 8.31
CA GLY A 98 -7.82 -17.57 7.83
C GLY A 98 -7.72 -16.06 8.06
N PHE A 99 -8.40 -15.28 7.23
CA PHE A 99 -8.44 -13.82 7.29
C PHE A 99 -9.87 -13.26 7.26
N ALA A 100 -10.16 -12.36 8.19
CA ALA A 100 -11.42 -11.65 8.27
C ALA A 100 -11.22 -10.12 8.21
N VAL A 101 -12.10 -9.42 7.49
CA VAL A 101 -12.15 -7.96 7.50
C VAL A 101 -12.70 -7.50 8.86
N PRO A 102 -12.08 -6.53 9.56
CA PRO A 102 -12.56 -6.00 10.83
C PRO A 102 -14.00 -5.46 10.75
N ILE A 103 -14.83 -5.71 11.78
CA ILE A 103 -16.23 -5.25 11.75
C ILE A 103 -16.35 -3.73 11.76
N ASN A 104 -15.41 -2.99 12.36
CA ASN A 104 -15.48 -1.52 12.39
C ASN A 104 -15.34 -0.92 10.98
N LEU A 105 -14.49 -1.49 10.11
CA LEU A 105 -14.43 -1.09 8.70
C LEU A 105 -15.78 -1.27 7.99
N ALA A 106 -16.49 -2.37 8.28
CA ALA A 106 -17.82 -2.59 7.75
C ALA A 106 -18.87 -1.61 8.32
N LYS A 107 -18.78 -1.25 9.61
CA LYS A 107 -19.64 -0.23 10.23
C LYS A 107 -19.47 1.14 9.56
N ASP A 108 -18.26 1.54 9.24
CA ASP A 108 -17.97 2.86 8.64
C ASP A 108 -18.56 3.01 7.22
N ILE A 109 -18.58 1.93 6.43
CA ILE A 109 -19.11 1.96 5.05
C ILE A 109 -20.62 1.66 4.96
N LEU A 110 -21.21 1.04 5.99
CA LEU A 110 -22.63 0.64 5.99
C LEU A 110 -23.61 1.81 5.78
N PRO A 111 -23.43 3.01 6.37
CA PRO A 111 -24.28 4.18 6.09
C PRO A 111 -24.26 4.57 4.61
N GLN A 112 -23.06 4.71 4.01
CA GLN A 112 -22.92 5.07 2.60
C GLN A 112 -23.62 4.07 1.66
N LEU A 113 -23.48 2.77 1.96
CA LEU A 113 -24.12 1.68 1.23
C LEU A 113 -25.64 1.65 1.38
N ARG A 114 -26.19 2.16 2.49
CA ARG A 114 -27.64 2.29 2.71
C ARG A 114 -28.22 3.51 2.01
N GLU A 115 -27.51 4.64 2.05
CA GLU A 115 -27.98 5.93 1.53
C GLU A 115 -27.78 6.07 0.02
N SER A 116 -26.60 5.73 -0.49
CA SER A 116 -26.22 5.93 -1.90
C SER A 116 -26.14 4.64 -2.72
N GLY A 117 -26.21 3.48 -2.06
CA GLY A 117 -25.98 2.16 -2.69
C GLY A 117 -24.52 1.83 -3.01
N SER A 118 -23.61 2.80 -2.86
CA SER A 118 -22.17 2.74 -3.21
C SER A 118 -21.28 3.18 -2.04
N VAL A 119 -19.97 2.94 -2.13
CA VAL A 119 -18.97 3.55 -1.22
C VAL A 119 -18.19 4.58 -2.02
N THR A 120 -18.23 5.84 -1.61
CA THR A 120 -17.43 6.90 -2.25
C THR A 120 -16.10 7.00 -1.51
N ARG A 121 -15.04 6.48 -2.13
CA ARG A 121 -13.68 6.52 -1.57
C ARG A 121 -13.03 7.87 -1.82
N GLY A 122 -12.45 8.44 -0.76
CA GLY A 122 -11.57 9.59 -0.85
C GLY A 122 -10.29 9.26 -1.65
N TRP A 123 -9.77 10.24 -2.37
CA TRP A 123 -8.55 10.19 -3.13
C TRP A 123 -7.82 11.53 -3.02
N ILE A 124 -6.49 11.46 -2.91
CA ILE A 124 -5.63 12.64 -2.85
C ILE A 124 -4.65 12.73 -4.03
N GLY A 125 -4.61 11.75 -4.94
CA GLY A 125 -3.77 11.85 -6.14
C GLY A 125 -2.26 11.64 -5.95
N VAL A 126 -1.86 10.73 -5.04
CA VAL A 126 -0.47 10.29 -4.90
C VAL A 126 -0.33 8.78 -5.01
N SER A 127 0.80 8.32 -5.55
CA SER A 127 1.34 6.98 -5.32
C SER A 127 2.39 7.07 -4.22
N VAL A 128 2.30 6.19 -3.22
CA VAL A 128 3.18 6.20 -2.04
C VAL A 128 3.88 4.87 -1.85
N GLN A 129 5.05 4.92 -1.22
CA GLN A 129 5.82 3.75 -0.78
C GLN A 129 6.23 3.89 0.70
N ALA A 130 6.49 2.76 1.35
CA ALA A 130 6.96 2.73 2.73
C ALA A 130 8.37 3.34 2.83
N VAL A 131 8.66 4.06 3.91
CA VAL A 131 10.01 4.55 4.20
C VAL A 131 10.81 3.41 4.84
N THR A 132 11.56 2.66 4.03
CA THR A 132 12.48 1.64 4.54
C THR A 132 13.66 2.29 5.31
N PRO A 133 14.38 1.55 6.18
CA PRO A 133 15.64 2.03 6.75
C PRO A 133 16.68 2.46 5.70
N GLU A 134 16.55 1.91 4.48
CA GLU A 134 17.39 2.19 3.31
C GLU A 134 17.14 3.61 2.82
N LEU A 135 15.87 3.89 2.52
CA LEU A 135 15.36 5.20 2.12
C LEU A 135 15.49 6.24 3.23
N ALA A 136 15.26 5.87 4.50
CA ALA A 136 15.35 6.81 5.62
C ALA A 136 16.72 7.49 5.69
N LYS A 137 17.83 6.74 5.63
CA LYS A 137 19.17 7.37 5.64
C LYS A 137 19.47 8.11 4.34
N ALA A 138 19.07 7.57 3.18
CA ALA A 138 19.30 8.20 1.88
C ALA A 138 18.56 9.54 1.72
N LEU A 139 17.41 9.70 2.38
CA LEU A 139 16.59 10.91 2.43
C LEU A 139 16.90 11.80 3.67
N ALA A 140 17.91 11.44 4.48
CA ALA A 140 18.30 12.10 5.73
C ALA A 140 17.17 12.25 6.78
N LEU A 141 16.31 11.25 6.88
CA LEU A 141 15.18 11.20 7.82
C LEU A 141 15.61 10.61 9.17
N SER A 142 15.02 11.10 10.26
CA SER A 142 15.25 10.61 11.62
C SER A 142 14.62 9.25 11.93
N GLY A 143 13.78 8.71 11.03
CA GLY A 143 13.07 7.45 11.23
C GLY A 143 12.18 7.08 10.04
N THR A 144 11.64 5.86 10.11
CA THR A 144 10.86 5.17 9.06
C THR A 144 9.36 5.46 9.08
N ASP A 145 8.87 6.25 10.04
CA ASP A 145 7.45 6.63 10.05
C ASP A 145 7.08 7.43 8.80
N GLY A 146 5.83 7.31 8.34
CA GLY A 146 5.26 8.09 7.26
C GLY A 146 5.16 7.36 5.92
N ALA A 147 4.70 8.10 4.91
CA ALA A 147 4.54 7.60 3.55
C ALA A 147 5.31 8.48 2.56
N LEU A 148 6.25 7.90 1.82
CA LEU A 148 7.04 8.60 0.81
C LEU A 148 6.24 8.72 -0.49
N VAL A 149 6.07 9.94 -0.98
CA VAL A 149 5.39 10.25 -2.24
C VAL A 149 6.32 9.89 -3.41
N ALA A 150 6.04 8.74 -4.03
CA ALA A 150 6.79 8.22 -5.18
C ALA A 150 6.31 8.81 -6.51
N GLN A 151 5.05 9.26 -6.57
CA GLN A 151 4.46 9.95 -7.71
C GLN A 151 3.30 10.85 -7.25
N VAL A 152 3.15 12.00 -7.90
CA VAL A 152 1.95 12.85 -7.80
C VAL A 152 1.20 12.75 -9.14
N MET A 153 -0.11 12.56 -9.08
CA MET A 153 -0.96 12.51 -10.28
C MET A 153 -1.18 13.94 -10.81
N PRO A 154 -0.92 14.21 -12.10
CA PRO A 154 -1.25 15.49 -12.73
C PRO A 154 -2.71 15.87 -12.49
N ASP A 155 -2.96 17.15 -12.27
CA ASP A 155 -4.27 17.76 -11.98
C ASP A 155 -5.02 17.20 -10.75
N GLY A 156 -4.45 16.23 -10.03
CA GLY A 156 -5.00 15.62 -8.83
C GLY A 156 -4.90 16.52 -7.59
N PRO A 157 -5.58 16.18 -6.49
CA PRO A 157 -5.65 17.03 -5.30
C PRO A 157 -4.28 17.41 -4.70
N ALA A 158 -3.37 16.44 -4.61
CA ALA A 158 -2.01 16.65 -4.15
C ALA A 158 -1.23 17.62 -5.05
N ALA A 159 -1.36 17.51 -6.38
CA ALA A 159 -0.74 18.46 -7.31
C ALA A 159 -1.29 19.88 -7.10
N ARG A 160 -2.61 20.03 -6.94
CA ARG A 160 -3.28 21.31 -6.67
C ARG A 160 -2.87 21.92 -5.32
N ALA A 161 -2.54 21.08 -4.34
CA ALA A 161 -2.04 21.47 -3.03
C ALA A 161 -0.52 21.69 -2.96
N GLY A 162 0.21 21.50 -4.06
CA GLY A 162 1.67 21.67 -4.12
C GLY A 162 2.49 20.57 -3.45
N LEU A 163 1.94 19.36 -3.29
CA LEU A 163 2.74 18.19 -2.94
C LEU A 163 3.64 17.80 -4.11
N GLU A 164 4.83 17.33 -3.79
CA GLU A 164 5.88 16.98 -4.74
C GLU A 164 6.38 15.55 -4.51
N ARG A 165 6.95 14.98 -5.56
CA ARG A 165 7.62 13.68 -5.47
C ARG A 165 8.85 13.80 -4.57
N GLY A 166 8.96 12.92 -3.58
CA GLY A 166 10.01 12.97 -2.56
C GLY A 166 9.54 13.53 -1.21
N ASP A 167 8.32 14.09 -1.13
CA ASP A 167 7.68 14.44 0.13
C ASP A 167 7.42 13.19 0.98
N VAL A 168 7.60 13.30 2.31
CA VAL A 168 7.25 12.25 3.26
C VAL A 168 6.11 12.72 4.13
N ILE A 169 4.91 12.19 3.89
CA ILE A 169 3.69 12.52 4.66
C ILE A 169 3.82 11.93 6.07
N ARG A 170 3.66 12.79 7.08
CA ARG A 170 3.79 12.46 8.51
C ARG A 170 2.44 12.48 9.24
N SER A 171 1.50 13.33 8.83
CA SER A 171 0.12 13.31 9.33
C SER A 171 -0.88 13.76 8.27
N LEU A 172 -2.13 13.33 8.42
CA LEU A 172 -3.27 13.76 7.59
C LEU A 172 -4.48 14.02 8.49
N GLY A 173 -5.00 15.24 8.50
CA GLY A 173 -6.13 15.63 9.35
C GLY A 173 -5.87 15.40 10.85
N GLY A 174 -4.62 15.61 11.30
CA GLY A 174 -4.17 15.34 12.67
C GLY A 174 -3.96 13.86 13.01
N LYS A 175 -4.22 12.92 12.09
CA LYS A 175 -3.93 11.49 12.29
C LYS A 175 -2.46 11.20 11.90
N PRO A 176 -1.63 10.64 12.79
CA PRO A 176 -0.23 10.33 12.48
C PRO A 176 -0.14 9.16 11.51
N ILE A 177 0.71 9.28 10.49
CA ILE A 177 1.01 8.23 9.53
C ILE A 177 2.31 7.54 9.96
N ARG A 178 2.23 6.27 10.39
CA ARG A 178 3.41 5.46 10.74
C ARG A 178 3.71 4.43 9.65
N LYS A 179 2.68 3.85 9.05
CA LYS A 179 2.75 2.93 7.90
C LYS A 179 1.79 3.30 6.79
N LEU A 180 1.96 2.70 5.60
CA LEU A 180 1.15 2.99 4.41
C LEU A 180 -0.36 2.90 4.63
N SER A 181 -0.82 1.85 5.32
CA SER A 181 -2.25 1.66 5.61
C SER A 181 -2.85 2.75 6.51
N ASP A 182 -2.04 3.49 7.28
CA ASP A 182 -2.53 4.64 8.05
C ASP A 182 -2.96 5.78 7.13
N LEU A 183 -2.19 6.06 6.06
CA LEU A 183 -2.53 7.10 5.10
C LEU A 183 -3.79 6.72 4.33
N SER A 184 -3.89 5.48 3.86
CA SER A 184 -5.08 4.97 3.20
C SER A 184 -6.32 5.09 4.10
N ARG A 185 -6.24 4.63 5.36
CA ARG A 185 -7.33 4.78 6.35
C ARG A 185 -7.70 6.25 6.58
N ALA A 186 -6.71 7.13 6.74
CA ALA A 186 -6.95 8.54 6.97
C ALA A 186 -7.66 9.22 5.78
N VAL A 187 -7.26 8.90 4.55
CA VAL A 187 -7.93 9.37 3.32
C VAL A 187 -9.35 8.82 3.21
N ALA A 188 -9.58 7.52 3.42
CA ALA A 188 -10.91 6.92 3.31
C ALA A 188 -11.89 7.36 4.41
N ALA A 189 -11.39 7.67 5.60
CA ALA A 189 -12.18 8.24 6.69
C ALA A 189 -12.46 9.75 6.52
N THR A 190 -11.90 10.40 5.50
CA THR A 190 -12.13 11.82 5.21
C THR A 190 -13.23 11.96 4.14
N PRO A 191 -14.32 12.70 4.39
CA PRO A 191 -15.38 12.88 3.40
C PRO A 191 -14.87 13.65 2.17
N VAL A 192 -15.30 13.24 0.97
CA VAL A 192 -14.99 13.95 -0.27
C VAL A 192 -15.48 15.41 -0.20
N GLY A 193 -14.66 16.33 -0.69
CA GLY A 193 -14.85 17.77 -0.59
C GLY A 193 -14.29 18.40 0.70
N THR A 194 -13.82 17.60 1.66
CA THR A 194 -13.27 18.13 2.92
C THR A 194 -11.82 18.58 2.73
N PRO A 195 -11.46 19.84 3.08
CA PRO A 195 -10.06 20.25 3.22
C PRO A 195 -9.46 19.65 4.49
N VAL A 196 -8.25 19.10 4.39
CA VAL A 196 -7.49 18.52 5.52
C VAL A 196 -6.03 18.97 5.47
N GLU A 197 -5.50 19.35 6.63
CA GLU A 197 -4.08 19.65 6.80
C GLU A 197 -3.25 18.37 6.65
N VAL A 198 -2.13 18.49 5.93
CA VAL A 198 -1.10 17.46 5.76
C VAL A 198 0.20 18.02 6.30
N GLU A 199 0.77 17.35 7.31
CA GLU A 199 2.15 17.62 7.72
C GLU A 199 3.07 16.68 6.95
N LEU A 200 4.09 17.24 6.31
CA LEU A 200 5.06 16.48 5.51
C LEU A 200 6.48 16.96 5.75
N LEU A 201 7.46 16.13 5.38
CA LEU A 201 8.86 16.54 5.25
C LEU A 201 9.23 16.66 3.77
N ARG A 202 9.78 17.80 3.36
CA ARG A 202 10.43 18.01 2.06
C ARG A 202 11.89 18.37 2.29
N ASP A 203 12.80 17.62 1.65
CA ASP A 203 14.26 17.79 1.83
C ASP A 203 14.73 17.80 3.31
N GLY A 204 13.98 17.15 4.20
CA GLY A 204 14.24 17.11 5.65
C GLY A 204 13.60 18.26 6.45
N ALA A 205 13.05 19.28 5.80
CA ALA A 205 12.34 20.38 6.44
C ALA A 205 10.83 20.07 6.61
N PRO A 206 10.20 20.42 7.74
CA PRO A 206 8.76 20.26 7.94
C PRO A 206 7.96 21.34 7.21
N LEU A 207 6.97 20.90 6.43
CA LEU A 207 5.98 21.74 5.76
C LEU A 207 4.56 21.34 6.19
N ARG A 208 3.63 22.26 6.01
CA ARG A 208 2.19 22.02 6.12
C ARG A 208 1.48 22.53 4.88
N VAL A 209 0.56 21.72 4.36
CA VAL A 209 -0.23 22.01 3.16
C VAL A 209 -1.67 21.53 3.37
N GLU A 210 -2.63 22.16 2.72
CA GLU A 210 -4.04 21.75 2.79
C GLU A 210 -4.44 21.00 1.51
N ILE A 211 -4.94 19.77 1.64
CA ILE A 211 -5.49 19.00 0.52
C ILE A 211 -7.00 18.91 0.67
N THR A 212 -7.75 19.22 -0.40
CA THR A 212 -9.16 18.84 -0.51
C THR A 212 -9.28 17.40 -1.01
N VAL A 213 -9.82 16.48 -0.20
CA VAL A 213 -10.01 15.09 -0.63
C VAL A 213 -11.05 15.01 -1.74
N ASP A 214 -10.74 14.35 -2.84
CA ASP A 214 -11.58 14.25 -4.04
C ASP A 214 -12.11 12.81 -4.20
N LYS A 215 -13.01 12.56 -5.16
CA LYS A 215 -13.56 11.22 -5.38
C LYS A 215 -12.60 10.38 -6.21
N LEU A 216 -12.27 9.17 -5.72
CA LEU A 216 -11.59 8.17 -6.55
C LEU A 216 -12.50 7.76 -7.72
N ALA A 217 -12.10 8.10 -8.95
CA ALA A 217 -12.65 7.44 -10.13
C ALA A 217 -12.15 5.99 -10.17
N GLU A 218 -13.01 5.02 -10.46
CA GLU A 218 -12.61 3.60 -10.48
C GLU A 218 -11.75 3.29 -11.72
N ALA A 219 -10.44 3.45 -11.55
CA ALA A 219 -9.40 2.92 -12.41
C ALA A 219 -8.50 1.99 -11.57
N GLY A 220 -8.14 0.84 -12.14
CA GLY A 220 -7.61 -0.31 -11.38
C GLY A 220 -6.29 -0.03 -10.65
N ALA A 221 -6.23 -0.47 -9.38
CA ALA A 221 -4.99 -0.53 -8.62
C ALA A 221 -4.33 -1.91 -8.80
N SER A 222 -3.06 -1.94 -9.21
CA SER A 222 -2.22 -3.14 -9.17
C SER A 222 -0.73 -2.74 -9.20
N GLY A 223 0.07 -3.35 -8.32
CA GLY A 223 1.51 -3.07 -8.21
C GLY A 223 2.07 -3.24 -6.81
N GLY A 224 2.05 -4.46 -6.27
CA GLY A 224 2.77 -4.83 -5.05
C GLY A 224 4.06 -5.59 -5.38
N GLN A 225 5.08 -5.47 -4.51
CA GLN A 225 6.35 -6.22 -4.62
C GLN A 225 6.87 -6.65 -3.24
N GLU A 226 7.57 -7.78 -3.19
CA GLU A 226 8.34 -8.30 -2.04
C GLU A 226 9.82 -8.52 -2.44
N SER A 227 10.69 -8.85 -1.48
CA SER A 227 12.17 -8.76 -1.59
C SER A 227 12.90 -9.99 -1.03
N THR A 228 14.16 -10.26 -1.42
CA THR A 228 15.27 -10.75 -0.54
C THR A 228 16.67 -10.91 -1.21
N SER A 229 17.64 -10.10 -0.76
CA SER A 229 19.06 -10.37 -0.40
C SER A 229 20.12 -11.09 -1.30
N GLY A 230 21.25 -10.40 -1.54
CA GLY A 230 22.62 -10.98 -1.69
C GLY A 230 23.59 -10.10 -2.52
N GLY A 231 24.78 -9.72 -2.02
CA GLY A 231 25.81 -8.92 -2.73
C GLY A 231 27.03 -9.77 -3.20
N ALA A 232 28.04 -9.30 -3.93
CA ALA A 232 28.38 -7.98 -4.50
C ALA A 232 29.69 -8.11 -5.36
N ALA A 233 30.13 -7.21 -6.25
CA ALA A 233 29.61 -5.90 -6.69
C ALA A 233 30.33 -5.34 -7.97
N SER A 234 29.59 -4.90 -8.99
CA SER A 234 29.54 -3.44 -9.32
C SER A 234 28.36 -2.86 -8.54
N LEU A 235 27.51 -1.93 -9.03
CA LEU A 235 26.13 -1.99 -8.51
C LEU A 235 25.41 -3.27 -8.97
N GLY A 236 26.02 -4.08 -9.83
CA GLY A 236 25.43 -5.32 -10.34
C GLY A 236 24.28 -5.01 -11.28
N MET A 237 24.42 -3.96 -12.08
CA MET A 237 23.45 -3.60 -13.11
C MET A 237 24.19 -3.10 -14.34
N ARG A 238 23.74 -3.56 -15.51
CA ARG A 238 24.20 -3.10 -16.81
C ARG A 238 23.21 -2.06 -17.31
N ILE A 239 23.72 -0.93 -17.78
CA ILE A 239 22.93 0.25 -18.13
C ILE A 239 23.24 0.71 -19.55
N GLU A 240 22.22 1.20 -20.26
CA GLU A 240 22.33 1.74 -21.62
C GLU A 240 21.59 3.08 -21.74
N ASP A 241 22.04 3.94 -22.65
CA ASP A 241 21.38 5.21 -22.96
C ASP A 241 19.98 4.98 -23.56
N LEU A 242 19.03 5.84 -23.19
CA LEU A 242 17.66 5.74 -23.65
C LEU A 242 17.48 6.36 -25.05
N ASP A 243 17.64 5.53 -26.09
CA ASP A 243 17.36 5.93 -27.47
C ASP A 243 15.88 6.25 -27.74
N ASP A 244 15.60 6.87 -28.88
CA ASP A 244 14.25 7.33 -29.25
C ASP A 244 13.25 6.17 -29.42
N ALA A 245 13.70 5.01 -29.93
CA ALA A 245 12.85 3.85 -30.16
C ALA A 245 12.45 3.16 -28.85
N LEU A 246 13.36 3.09 -27.88
CA LEU A 246 13.08 2.61 -26.53
C LEU A 246 12.19 3.60 -25.77
N ARG A 247 12.38 4.91 -25.99
CA ARG A 247 11.55 5.97 -25.38
C ARG A 247 10.09 5.91 -25.82
N GLU A 248 9.86 5.67 -27.11
CA GLU A 248 8.52 5.43 -27.67
C GLU A 248 7.91 4.13 -27.12
N ARG A 249 8.65 3.01 -27.20
CA ARG A 249 8.20 1.68 -26.73
C ARG A 249 7.83 1.65 -25.25
N LEU A 250 8.53 2.42 -24.40
CA LEU A 250 8.29 2.48 -22.95
C LEU A 250 7.31 3.60 -22.54
N GLY A 251 6.75 4.35 -23.49
CA GLY A 251 5.77 5.42 -23.22
C GLY A 251 6.36 6.53 -22.34
N LEU A 252 7.61 6.92 -22.60
CA LEU A 252 8.35 7.87 -21.78
C LEU A 252 8.13 9.34 -22.20
N GLY A 253 7.61 9.59 -23.41
CA GLY A 253 7.44 10.94 -23.96
C GLY A 253 8.79 11.65 -24.11
N ASP A 254 8.89 12.92 -23.74
CA ASP A 254 10.14 13.70 -23.82
C ASP A 254 11.11 13.45 -22.63
N ARG A 255 10.86 12.43 -21.79
CA ARG A 255 11.67 12.18 -20.58
C ARG A 255 13.01 11.54 -20.93
N THR A 256 14.08 12.12 -20.40
CA THR A 256 15.42 11.52 -20.39
C THR A 256 15.57 10.49 -19.28
N GLY A 257 16.51 9.57 -19.44
CA GLY A 257 16.84 8.56 -18.44
C GLY A 257 17.85 7.55 -18.99
N VAL A 258 18.12 6.53 -18.19
CA VAL A 258 19.04 5.44 -18.52
C VAL A 258 18.33 4.12 -18.26
N VAL A 259 18.31 3.21 -19.24
CA VAL A 259 17.63 1.92 -19.08
C VAL A 259 18.56 0.91 -18.40
N VAL A 260 18.02 0.16 -17.44
CA VAL A 260 18.67 -1.02 -16.87
C VAL A 260 18.37 -2.20 -17.80
N VAL A 261 19.42 -2.75 -18.40
CA VAL A 261 19.31 -3.78 -19.45
C VAL A 261 19.76 -5.16 -18.99
N ASP A 262 20.38 -5.25 -17.83
CA ASP A 262 20.66 -6.49 -17.10
C ASP A 262 20.92 -6.17 -15.63
N VAL A 263 20.68 -7.13 -14.73
CA VAL A 263 20.97 -7.00 -13.31
C VAL A 263 21.60 -8.31 -12.82
N ASP A 264 22.80 -8.20 -12.27
CA ASP A 264 23.47 -9.28 -11.53
C ASP A 264 22.56 -9.66 -10.34
N PRO A 265 22.05 -10.90 -10.28
CA PRO A 265 21.17 -11.32 -9.18
C PRO A 265 21.82 -11.24 -7.81
N GLU A 266 23.16 -11.31 -7.74
CA GLU A 266 23.96 -11.14 -6.52
C GLU A 266 24.51 -9.70 -6.40
N GLY A 267 23.89 -8.74 -7.10
CA GLY A 267 24.28 -7.34 -7.13
C GLY A 267 23.63 -6.49 -6.02
N PRO A 268 24.27 -5.37 -5.60
CA PRO A 268 23.61 -4.35 -4.78
C PRO A 268 22.30 -3.82 -5.39
N ALA A 269 22.21 -3.71 -6.71
CA ALA A 269 21.04 -3.29 -7.46
C ALA A 269 19.88 -4.30 -7.31
N ALA A 270 20.13 -5.59 -7.56
CA ALA A 270 19.14 -6.66 -7.30
C ALA A 270 18.71 -6.68 -5.83
N SER A 271 19.67 -6.58 -4.89
CA SER A 271 19.39 -6.51 -3.45
C SER A 271 18.54 -5.30 -3.05
N ALA A 272 18.63 -4.18 -3.78
CA ALA A 272 17.80 -2.99 -3.60
C ALA A 272 16.47 -3.06 -4.37
N GLY A 273 16.24 -4.13 -5.15
CA GLY A 273 15.02 -4.36 -5.91
C GLY A 273 14.98 -3.69 -7.29
N ILE A 274 16.13 -3.39 -7.90
CA ILE A 274 16.24 -2.94 -9.31
C ILE A 274 16.08 -4.15 -10.24
N GLU A 275 15.40 -3.96 -11.37
CA GLU A 275 15.05 -5.01 -12.33
C GLU A 275 15.43 -4.61 -13.77
N PRO A 276 15.77 -5.58 -14.65
CA PRO A 276 15.90 -5.32 -16.08
C PRO A 276 14.60 -4.75 -16.66
N GLY A 277 14.71 -3.65 -17.41
CA GLY A 277 13.59 -2.88 -17.93
C GLY A 277 13.23 -1.64 -17.10
N ASP A 278 13.82 -1.46 -15.92
CA ASP A 278 13.74 -0.18 -15.20
C ASP A 278 14.39 0.95 -16.00
N VAL A 279 13.83 2.16 -15.88
CA VAL A 279 14.46 3.37 -16.41
C VAL A 279 14.82 4.29 -15.25
N VAL A 280 16.13 4.46 -15.00
CA VAL A 280 16.66 5.41 -14.02
C VAL A 280 16.46 6.82 -14.57
N LEU A 281 15.64 7.61 -13.88
CA LEU A 281 15.33 9.00 -14.22
C LEU A 281 16.20 9.98 -13.42
N GLU A 282 16.49 9.65 -12.16
CA GLU A 282 17.26 10.50 -11.25
C GLU A 282 18.24 9.69 -10.40
N ALA A 283 19.33 10.35 -10.01
CA ALA A 283 20.32 9.84 -9.07
C ALA A 283 20.69 10.97 -8.09
N ASP A 284 20.51 10.72 -6.79
CA ASP A 284 20.67 11.69 -5.69
C ASP A 284 19.86 12.99 -5.92
N ARG A 285 18.55 12.83 -6.19
CA ARG A 285 17.54 13.88 -6.51
C ARG A 285 17.89 14.82 -7.69
N LYS A 286 18.79 14.40 -8.58
CA LYS A 286 19.13 15.14 -9.80
C LYS A 286 18.76 14.32 -11.03
N PRO A 287 18.15 14.89 -12.08
CA PRO A 287 17.91 14.21 -13.35
C PRO A 287 19.18 13.56 -13.91
N VAL A 288 19.05 12.44 -14.62
CA VAL A 288 20.13 11.76 -15.32
C VAL A 288 19.79 11.70 -16.80
N ALA A 289 20.71 12.15 -17.66
CA ALA A 289 20.50 12.19 -19.11
C ALA A 289 21.27 11.10 -19.88
N SER A 290 22.28 10.46 -19.27
CA SER A 290 23.06 9.39 -19.92
C SER A 290 23.67 8.39 -18.94
N ALA A 291 24.01 7.20 -19.43
CA ALA A 291 24.71 6.14 -18.71
C ALA A 291 26.05 6.64 -18.15
N ALA A 292 26.81 7.44 -18.92
CA ALA A 292 28.05 8.03 -18.46
C ALA A 292 27.86 8.98 -17.26
N GLU A 293 26.76 9.74 -17.23
CA GLU A 293 26.40 10.56 -16.07
C GLU A 293 26.01 9.69 -14.87
N LEU A 294 25.25 8.61 -15.08
CA LEU A 294 24.88 7.66 -14.03
C LEU A 294 26.12 6.99 -13.42
N GLU A 295 27.05 6.49 -14.25
CA GLU A 295 28.32 5.90 -13.80
C GLU A 295 29.19 6.88 -13.01
N ALA A 296 29.22 8.16 -13.40
CA ALA A 296 29.94 9.19 -12.66
C ALA A 296 29.34 9.39 -11.26
N ARG A 297 28.01 9.35 -11.14
CA ARG A 297 27.30 9.46 -9.86
C ARG A 297 27.38 8.20 -9.01
N ILE A 298 27.38 7.01 -9.60
CA ILE A 298 27.64 5.76 -8.88
C ILE A 298 29.01 5.83 -8.19
N ARG A 299 30.04 6.29 -8.92
CA ARG A 299 31.40 6.52 -8.41
C ARG A 299 31.56 7.74 -7.49
N GLY A 300 30.51 8.55 -7.29
CA GLY A 300 30.56 9.86 -6.62
C GLY A 300 30.82 9.86 -5.10
N GLY A 301 30.95 8.68 -4.48
CA GLY A 301 31.16 8.53 -3.03
C GLY A 301 29.88 8.64 -2.19
N GLY A 302 30.00 8.30 -0.90
CA GLY A 302 28.88 8.14 0.04
C GLY A 302 28.43 6.69 0.19
N GLU A 303 27.73 6.34 1.29
CA GLU A 303 27.35 4.95 1.60
C GLU A 303 26.19 4.41 0.74
N ARG A 304 25.33 5.30 0.22
CA ARG A 304 24.10 4.94 -0.50
C ARG A 304 23.83 5.91 -1.63
N LEU A 305 23.26 5.41 -2.71
CA LEU A 305 22.79 6.14 -3.88
C LEU A 305 21.26 6.10 -3.92
N LEU A 306 20.59 7.26 -3.95
CA LEU A 306 19.14 7.33 -4.12
C LEU A 306 18.81 7.41 -5.61
N LEU A 307 18.23 6.35 -6.17
CA LEU A 307 17.71 6.33 -7.53
C LEU A 307 16.20 6.61 -7.53
N LEU A 308 15.75 7.34 -8.55
CA LEU A 308 14.36 7.29 -8.98
C LEU A 308 14.30 6.43 -10.25
N VAL A 309 13.56 5.32 -10.18
CA VAL A 309 13.30 4.45 -11.33
C VAL A 309 11.87 4.60 -11.81
N ARG A 310 11.64 4.38 -13.11
CA ARG A 310 10.32 4.09 -13.66
C ARG A 310 10.25 2.62 -14.03
N ARG A 311 9.29 1.91 -13.42
CA ARG A 311 8.97 0.51 -13.68
C ARG A 311 7.60 0.44 -14.35
N GLY A 312 7.58 0.19 -15.65
CA GLY A 312 6.38 0.28 -16.48
C GLY A 312 5.73 1.67 -16.43
N GLY A 313 4.54 1.76 -15.84
CA GLY A 313 3.76 3.01 -15.72
C GLY A 313 4.09 3.87 -14.50
N SER A 314 4.77 3.33 -13.49
CA SER A 314 4.90 3.95 -12.15
C SER A 314 6.34 4.38 -11.86
N THR A 315 6.52 5.42 -11.04
CA THR A 315 7.83 5.80 -10.49
C THR A 315 8.03 5.35 -9.05
N LEU A 316 9.25 4.92 -8.72
CA LEU A 316 9.64 4.37 -7.42
C LEU A 316 11.00 4.95 -7.01
N PHE A 317 11.17 5.26 -5.72
CA PHE A 317 12.50 5.51 -5.14
C PHE A 317 13.14 4.21 -4.66
N ILE A 318 14.39 3.99 -5.06
CA ILE A 318 15.22 2.86 -4.63
C ILE A 318 16.52 3.41 -4.05
N ALA A 319 16.84 3.03 -2.82
CA ALA A 319 18.12 3.37 -2.19
C ALA A 319 19.06 2.17 -2.28
N VAL A 320 20.12 2.30 -3.08
CA VAL A 320 21.13 1.24 -3.31
C VAL A 320 22.34 1.51 -2.42
N SER A 321 22.86 0.49 -1.74
CA SER A 321 24.15 0.59 -1.04
C SER A 321 25.29 0.67 -2.07
N ARG A 322 26.26 1.57 -1.85
CA ARG A 322 27.50 1.69 -2.63
C ARG A 322 28.61 0.82 -2.05
#